data_AF-X1MLS3-F1
#
_entry.id   AF-X1MLS3-F1
#
_cell.length_a   1.000
_cell.length_b   1.000
_cell.length_c   1.000
_cell.angle_alpha   90.00
_cell.angle_beta   90.00
_cell.angle_gamma   90.00
#
_symmetry.space_group_name_H-M   'P 1'
#
loop_
_entity.id
_entity.type
_entity.pdbx_description
1 polymer ?
#
loop_
_entity_poly.entity_id
_entity_poly.type
_entity_poly.pdbx_seq_one_letter_code
_entity_poly.pdbx_strand_id
1 'polypeptide(L)'
;YFVPENKKIDELLDIFQRDKIQIAIAIDEYGGTAGLVTMEDVIEEIVGEIIDEYDKETKLYEIIDNNTVIADGIISIDKINELLNTEIPENDFETLGGFIYDLMGRVPNKNEKIEYKNVQITIEQVVKNRIKKVKIIKKFTGLEKK
;
A
#
# COMPACT_ATOMS: atom_id res chain seq x y z
N TYR A 1 19.98 17.22 7.40
CA TYR A 1 20.87 17.07 6.24
C TYR A 1 20.03 17.26 4.99
N PHE A 2 20.57 17.87 3.93
CA PHE A 2 19.82 18.18 2.72
C PHE A 2 20.42 17.45 1.52
N VAL A 3 19.55 16.90 0.67
CA VAL A 3 19.96 16.17 -0.54
C VAL A 3 19.15 16.64 -1.74
N PRO A 4 19.75 16.73 -2.95
CA PRO A 4 18.99 16.96 -4.17
C PRO A 4 17.99 15.82 -4.42
N GLU A 5 16.78 16.13 -4.90
CA GLU A 5 15.76 15.11 -5.21
C GLU A 5 16.21 14.12 -6.30
N ASN A 6 17.06 14.57 -7.23
CA ASN A 6 17.57 13.78 -8.34
C ASN A 6 18.82 12.95 -7.99
N LYS A 7 19.19 12.90 -6.71
CA LYS A 7 20.33 12.12 -6.25
C LYS A 7 20.06 10.64 -6.43
N LYS A 8 21.04 9.90 -6.93
CA LYS A 8 20.93 8.45 -7.07
C LYS A 8 20.89 7.77 -5.70
N ILE A 9 20.20 6.65 -5.64
CA ILE A 9 19.87 5.96 -4.39
C ILE A 9 21.08 5.27 -3.75
N ASP A 10 22.02 4.78 -4.56
CA ASP A 10 23.31 4.23 -4.15
C ASP A 10 24.18 5.31 -3.49
N GLU A 11 24.29 6.48 -4.11
CA GLU A 11 25.01 7.63 -3.54
C GLU A 11 24.34 8.13 -2.25
N LEU A 12 23.01 8.05 -2.16
CA LEU A 12 22.26 8.42 -0.98
C LEU A 12 22.54 7.44 0.17
N LEU A 13 22.53 6.13 -0.09
CA LEU A 13 22.87 5.11 0.92
C LEU A 13 24.27 5.32 1.50
N ASP A 14 25.25 5.60 0.63
CA ASP A 14 26.64 5.86 1.03
C ASP A 14 26.74 7.04 1.99
N ILE A 15 25.99 8.12 1.72
CA ILE A 15 25.92 9.29 2.60
C ILE A 15 25.35 8.93 3.97
N PHE A 16 24.21 8.23 3.99
CA PHE A 16 23.56 7.83 5.24
C PHE A 16 24.46 6.95 6.10
N GLN A 17 25.17 6.00 5.50
CA GLN A 17 26.12 5.12 6.19
C GLN A 17 27.37 5.86 6.67
N ARG A 18 28.03 6.62 5.79
CA ARG A 18 29.29 7.29 6.10
C ARG A 18 29.11 8.38 7.16
N ASP A 19 28.07 9.19 7.00
CA ASP A 19 27.85 10.37 7.84
C ASP A 19 26.99 10.03 9.08
N LYS A 20 26.57 8.76 9.22
CA LYS A 20 25.70 8.23 10.31
C LYS A 20 24.39 9.00 10.46
N ILE A 21 23.76 9.28 9.33
CA ILE A 21 22.51 10.03 9.24
C ILE A 21 21.37 9.04 9.10
N GLN A 22 20.23 9.33 9.71
CA GLN A 22 19.02 8.48 9.62
C GLN A 22 17.91 9.15 8.82
N ILE A 23 17.96 10.47 8.66
CA ILE A 23 16.91 11.28 8.01
C ILE A 23 17.54 12.44 7.23
N ALA A 24 17.08 12.68 6.01
CA ALA A 24 17.43 13.84 5.20
C ALA A 24 16.18 14.50 4.57
N ILE A 25 16.28 15.79 4.27
CA ILE A 25 15.26 16.55 3.54
C ILE A 25 15.68 16.65 2.08
N ALA A 26 14.83 16.19 1.17
CA ALA A 26 15.03 16.30 -0.26
C ALA A 26 14.65 17.72 -0.73
N ILE A 27 15.50 18.30 -1.58
CA ILE A 27 15.37 19.66 -2.11
C ILE A 27 15.26 19.60 -3.64
N ASP A 28 14.34 20.38 -4.20
CA ASP A 28 14.13 20.52 -5.65
C ASP A 28 15.13 21.51 -6.30
N GLU A 29 15.07 21.65 -7.62
CA GLU A 29 15.96 22.53 -8.40
C GLU A 29 15.76 24.04 -8.13
N TYR A 30 14.64 24.42 -7.53
CA TYR A 30 14.28 25.79 -7.21
C TYR A 30 14.58 26.14 -5.74
N GLY A 31 15.14 25.19 -4.97
CA GLY A 31 15.45 25.35 -3.55
C GLY A 31 14.25 25.13 -2.63
N GLY A 32 13.14 24.60 -3.15
CA GLY A 32 11.98 24.16 -2.39
C GLY A 32 12.20 22.78 -1.76
N THR A 33 11.43 22.47 -0.71
CA THR A 33 11.45 21.14 -0.09
C THR A 33 10.62 20.18 -0.92
N ALA A 34 11.27 19.19 -1.54
CA ALA A 34 10.61 18.12 -2.28
C ALA A 34 10.02 17.06 -1.33
N GLY A 35 10.70 16.74 -0.23
CA GLY A 35 10.22 15.73 0.71
C GLY A 35 11.17 15.36 1.84
N LEU A 36 10.83 14.28 2.56
CA LEU A 36 11.63 13.67 3.62
C LEU A 36 12.05 12.27 3.16
N VAL A 37 13.29 11.88 3.43
CA VAL A 37 13.80 10.54 3.13
C VAL A 37 14.54 9.97 4.35
N THR A 38 14.31 8.69 4.63
CA THR A 38 14.97 7.97 5.73
C THR A 38 15.94 6.91 5.23
N MET A 39 16.82 6.43 6.13
CA MET A 39 17.76 5.36 5.78
C MET A 39 17.00 4.09 5.38
N GLU A 40 15.89 3.84 6.07
CA GLU A 40 15.01 2.70 5.87
C GLU A 40 14.40 2.72 4.47
N ASP A 41 13.91 3.87 4.00
CA ASP A 41 13.34 4.00 2.65
C ASP A 41 14.39 3.69 1.57
N VAL A 42 15.61 4.21 1.76
CA VAL A 42 16.73 3.99 0.81
C VAL A 42 17.13 2.51 0.77
N ILE A 43 17.15 1.84 1.91
CA ILE A 43 17.45 0.40 1.99
C ILE A 43 16.32 -0.40 1.33
N GLU A 44 15.06 -0.06 1.59
CA GLU A 44 13.89 -0.75 1.02
C GLU A 44 13.88 -0.69 -0.50
N GLU A 45 14.17 0.46 -1.10
CA GLU A 45 14.22 0.59 -2.57
C GLU A 45 15.38 -0.19 -3.22
N ILE A 46 16.52 -0.33 -2.53
CA ILE A 46 17.67 -1.09 -3.03
C ILE A 46 17.46 -2.60 -2.88
N VAL A 47 16.90 -3.01 -1.74
CA VAL A 47 16.75 -4.43 -1.38
C VAL A 47 15.45 -5.02 -1.93
N GLY A 48 14.41 -4.21 -2.10
CA GLY A 48 13.04 -4.67 -2.37
C GLY A 48 12.47 -5.50 -1.21
N GLU A 49 11.33 -6.16 -1.44
CA GLU A 49 10.96 -7.30 -0.60
C GLU A 49 12.00 -8.40 -0.87
N ILE A 50 12.80 -8.79 0.13
CA ILE A 50 13.66 -9.97 0.00
C ILE A 50 12.72 -11.17 -0.15
N ILE A 51 12.42 -11.53 -1.39
CA ILE A 51 11.67 -12.73 -1.73
C ILE A 51 12.68 -13.88 -1.64
N ASP A 52 12.54 -14.70 -0.61
CA ASP A 52 13.29 -15.95 -0.53
C ASP A 52 12.87 -16.84 -1.71
N GLU A 53 13.83 -17.42 -2.45
CA GLU A 53 13.52 -18.35 -3.56
C GLU A 53 12.74 -19.59 -3.08
N TYR A 54 12.68 -19.81 -1.76
CA TYR A 54 11.86 -20.83 -1.10
C TYR A 54 10.52 -20.34 -0.56
N ASP A 55 10.22 -19.03 -0.63
CA ASP A 55 8.89 -18.50 -0.33
C ASP A 55 7.94 -18.87 -1.46
N LYS A 56 7.34 -20.05 -1.32
CA LYS A 56 6.16 -20.50 -2.09
C LYS A 56 5.21 -19.31 -2.24
N GLU A 57 5.07 -18.80 -3.48
CA GLU A 57 4.10 -17.80 -3.92
C GLU A 57 3.32 -17.18 -2.76
N THR A 58 3.79 -16.05 -2.22
CA THR A 58 3.05 -15.32 -1.19
C THR A 58 1.63 -15.12 -1.70
N LYS A 59 0.68 -15.93 -1.20
CA LYS A 59 -0.70 -15.88 -1.67
C LYS A 59 -1.23 -14.50 -1.33
N LEU A 60 -1.34 -13.66 -2.36
CA LEU A 60 -1.85 -12.30 -2.25
C LEU A 60 -3.33 -12.28 -1.83
N TYR A 61 -4.01 -13.41 -1.88
CA TYR A 61 -5.38 -13.54 -1.41
C TYR A 61 -5.76 -14.96 -1.02
N GLU A 62 -6.80 -15.04 -0.22
CA GLU A 62 -7.51 -16.24 0.19
C GLU A 62 -9.02 -15.99 -0.01
N ILE A 63 -9.67 -16.86 -0.78
CA ILE A 63 -11.13 -16.83 -0.97
C ILE A 63 -11.75 -17.56 0.21
N ILE A 64 -12.56 -16.86 1.00
CA ILE A 64 -13.30 -17.44 2.12
C ILE A 64 -14.64 -17.99 1.63
N ASP A 65 -15.33 -17.22 0.79
CA ASP A 65 -16.58 -17.59 0.13
C ASP A 65 -16.81 -16.73 -1.13
N ASN A 66 -17.93 -16.93 -1.82
CA ASN A 66 -18.28 -16.22 -3.07
C ASN A 66 -18.35 -14.69 -2.96
N ASN A 67 -18.48 -14.15 -1.75
CA ASN A 67 -18.58 -12.72 -1.50
C ASN A 67 -17.46 -12.20 -0.59
N THR A 68 -16.56 -13.06 -0.13
CA THR A 68 -15.58 -12.72 0.90
C THR A 68 -14.19 -13.17 0.51
N VAL A 69 -13.27 -12.20 0.44
CA VAL A 69 -11.84 -12.43 0.18
C VAL A 69 -11.02 -11.77 1.29
N ILE A 70 -9.97 -12.45 1.74
CA ILE A 70 -8.89 -11.83 2.51
C ILE A 70 -7.74 -11.62 1.54
N ALA A 71 -7.21 -10.41 1.43
CA ALA A 71 -6.13 -10.08 0.52
C ALA A 71 -5.02 -9.27 1.16
N ASP A 72 -3.83 -9.34 0.57
CA ASP A 72 -2.73 -8.44 0.86
C ASP A 72 -3.06 -7.04 0.32
N GLY A 73 -2.60 -5.99 1.01
CA GLY A 73 -2.82 -4.62 0.55
C GLY A 73 -2.18 -4.31 -0.81
N ILE A 74 -1.19 -5.09 -1.25
CA ILE A 74 -0.57 -4.91 -2.57
C ILE A 74 -1.33 -5.55 -3.72
N ILE A 75 -2.39 -6.31 -3.45
CA ILE A 75 -3.16 -6.91 -4.53
C ILE A 75 -3.70 -5.83 -5.48
N SER A 76 -3.66 -6.10 -6.78
CA SER A 76 -4.24 -5.18 -7.75
C SER A 76 -5.76 -5.13 -7.60
N ILE A 77 -6.32 -3.96 -7.91
CA ILE A 77 -7.76 -3.73 -7.84
C ILE A 77 -8.51 -4.55 -8.88
N ASP A 78 -7.96 -4.66 -10.09
CA ASP A 78 -8.46 -5.50 -11.17
C ASP A 78 -8.69 -6.94 -10.69
N LYS A 79 -7.75 -7.47 -9.90
CA LYS A 79 -7.86 -8.84 -9.39
C LYS A 79 -8.98 -8.96 -8.35
N ILE A 80 -9.16 -7.97 -7.48
CA ILE A 80 -10.28 -7.94 -6.54
C ILE A 80 -11.62 -7.83 -7.28
N ASN A 81 -11.69 -6.97 -8.30
CA ASN A 81 -12.85 -6.82 -9.16
C ASN A 81 -13.18 -8.13 -9.89
N GLU A 82 -12.19 -8.85 -10.41
CA GLU A 82 -12.37 -10.17 -11.01
C GLU A 82 -12.91 -11.20 -9.99
N LEU A 83 -12.32 -11.26 -8.79
CA LEU A 83 -12.64 -12.26 -7.77
C LEU A 83 -14.04 -12.07 -7.17
N LEU A 84 -14.45 -10.83 -6.92
CA LEU A 84 -15.71 -10.51 -6.26
C LEU A 84 -16.77 -9.97 -7.23
N ASN A 85 -16.44 -9.77 -8.51
CA ASN A 85 -17.30 -9.09 -9.49
C ASN A 85 -17.77 -7.73 -8.96
N THR A 86 -16.80 -6.89 -8.56
CA THR A 86 -16.99 -5.54 -8.01
C THR A 86 -16.54 -4.47 -9.00
N GLU A 87 -16.81 -3.21 -8.68
CA GLU A 87 -16.47 -2.05 -9.51
C GLU A 87 -15.71 -1.01 -8.67
N ILE A 88 -14.65 -1.47 -8.01
CA ILE A 88 -13.69 -0.58 -7.35
C ILE A 88 -12.93 0.15 -8.46
N PRO A 89 -12.85 1.49 -8.43
CA PRO A 89 -12.16 2.28 -9.46
C PRO A 89 -10.66 1.94 -9.52
N GLU A 90 -10.04 2.17 -10.67
CA GLU A 90 -8.60 1.88 -10.92
C GLU A 90 -7.80 3.17 -11.22
N ASN A 91 -8.48 4.31 -11.34
CA ASN A 91 -7.97 5.45 -12.11
C ASN A 91 -6.78 6.18 -11.49
N ASP A 92 -6.66 6.19 -10.16
CA ASP A 92 -5.63 6.95 -9.44
C ASP A 92 -4.73 6.06 -8.57
N PHE A 93 -4.95 4.74 -8.59
CA PHE A 93 -4.28 3.79 -7.70
C PHE A 93 -4.31 2.37 -8.27
N GLU A 94 -3.17 1.69 -8.22
CA GLU A 94 -3.02 0.33 -8.79
C GLU A 94 -3.38 -0.78 -7.79
N THR A 95 -3.23 -0.50 -6.49
CA THR A 95 -3.37 -1.50 -5.42
C THR A 95 -4.50 -1.19 -4.46
N LEU A 96 -5.05 -2.23 -3.83
CA LEU A 96 -6.12 -2.10 -2.85
C LEU A 96 -5.72 -1.24 -1.64
N GLY A 97 -4.47 -1.35 -1.18
CA GLY A 97 -3.93 -0.52 -0.11
C GLY A 97 -3.86 0.96 -0.49
N GLY A 98 -3.45 1.25 -1.73
CA GLY A 98 -3.45 2.61 -2.27
C GLY A 98 -4.85 3.21 -2.31
N PHE A 99 -5.84 2.45 -2.80
CA PHE A 99 -7.24 2.85 -2.78
C PHE A 99 -7.74 3.17 -1.37
N ILE A 100 -7.46 2.30 -0.40
CA ILE A 100 -7.89 2.50 0.98
C ILE A 100 -7.25 3.75 1.59
N TYR A 101 -5.97 3.98 1.32
CA TYR A 101 -5.26 5.16 1.79
C TYR A 101 -5.85 6.44 1.21
N ASP A 102 -6.11 6.47 -0.10
CA ASP A 102 -6.76 7.59 -0.78
C ASP A 102 -8.14 7.91 -0.19
N LEU A 103 -8.98 6.87 -0.04
CA LEU A 103 -10.33 7.02 0.52
C LEU A 103 -10.34 7.58 1.95
N MET A 104 -9.27 7.32 2.72
CA MET A 104 -9.18 7.71 4.13
C MET A 104 -8.32 8.94 4.40
N GLY A 105 -7.44 9.31 3.47
CA GLY A 105 -6.40 10.33 3.65
C GLY A 105 -5.36 9.99 4.72
N ARG A 106 -5.33 8.74 5.21
CA ARG A 106 -4.40 8.24 6.24
C ARG A 106 -4.35 6.72 6.22
N VAL A 107 -3.36 6.17 6.92
CA VAL A 107 -3.33 4.74 7.22
C VAL A 107 -4.43 4.39 8.25
N PRO A 108 -5.31 3.40 7.98
CA PRO A 108 -6.31 2.97 8.94
C PRO A 108 -5.74 2.21 10.12
N ASN A 109 -6.55 2.09 11.17
CA ASN A 109 -6.25 1.20 12.28
C ASN A 109 -6.77 -0.22 12.01
N LYS A 110 -6.18 -1.22 12.69
CA LYS A 110 -6.72 -2.59 12.70
C LYS A 110 -8.19 -2.59 13.19
N ASN A 111 -9.00 -3.44 12.57
CA ASN A 111 -10.45 -3.60 12.74
C ASN A 111 -11.30 -2.42 12.27
N GLU A 112 -10.70 -1.38 11.70
CA GLU A 112 -11.45 -0.30 11.07
C GLU A 112 -12.22 -0.83 9.85
N LYS A 113 -13.44 -0.35 9.66
CA LYS A 113 -14.36 -0.77 8.59
C LYS A 113 -14.66 0.40 7.69
N ILE A 114 -14.62 0.15 6.40
CA ILE A 114 -14.80 1.13 5.36
C ILE A 114 -15.89 0.61 4.42
N GLU A 115 -16.88 1.45 4.18
CA GLU A 115 -17.99 1.16 3.27
C GLU A 115 -17.73 1.91 1.97
N TYR A 116 -17.70 1.18 0.86
CA TYR A 116 -17.58 1.77 -0.47
C TYR A 116 -18.54 1.07 -1.42
N LYS A 117 -19.56 1.80 -1.91
CA LYS A 117 -20.63 1.24 -2.77
C LYS A 117 -21.20 -0.06 -2.17
N ASN A 118 -21.00 -1.19 -2.85
CA ASN A 118 -21.46 -2.53 -2.48
C ASN A 118 -20.35 -3.39 -1.84
N VAL A 119 -19.26 -2.80 -1.36
CA VAL A 119 -18.19 -3.52 -0.65
C VAL A 119 -17.96 -2.93 0.73
N GLN A 120 -17.72 -3.81 1.70
CA GLN A 120 -17.20 -3.46 3.02
C GLN A 120 -15.78 -4.00 3.13
N ILE A 121 -14.84 -3.10 3.42
CA ILE A 121 -13.44 -3.40 3.61
C ILE A 121 -13.15 -3.34 5.11
N THR A 122 -12.55 -4.38 5.68
CA THR A 122 -12.15 -4.44 7.09
C THR A 122 -10.65 -4.63 7.17
N ILE A 123 -9.97 -3.80 7.97
CA ILE A 123 -8.51 -3.85 8.10
C ILE A 123 -8.12 -4.94 9.09
N GLU A 124 -7.46 -5.99 8.62
CA GLU A 124 -7.07 -7.12 9.46
C GLU A 124 -5.66 -6.94 10.04
N GLN A 125 -4.75 -6.34 9.27
CA GLN A 125 -3.36 -6.14 9.68
C GLN A 125 -2.74 -4.90 9.03
N VAL A 126 -2.03 -4.12 9.85
CA VAL A 126 -1.18 -3.00 9.44
C VAL A 126 0.22 -3.25 9.99
N VAL A 127 1.26 -3.06 9.17
CA VAL A 127 2.67 -3.24 9.55
C VAL A 127 3.43 -2.00 9.12
N LYS A 128 4.13 -1.33 10.04
CA LYS A 128 4.96 -0.15 9.74
C LYS A 128 4.26 0.86 8.80
N ASN A 129 3.01 1.22 9.11
CA ASN A 129 2.18 2.13 8.30
C ASN A 129 1.70 1.61 6.94
N ARG A 130 1.98 0.35 6.58
CA ARG A 130 1.45 -0.30 5.37
C ARG A 130 0.28 -1.20 5.73
N ILE A 131 -0.80 -1.09 4.95
CA ILE A 131 -1.95 -2.01 5.05
C ILE A 131 -1.49 -3.37 4.51
N LYS A 132 -1.36 -4.37 5.40
CA LYS A 132 -0.82 -5.68 5.03
C LYS A 132 -1.90 -6.69 4.71
N LYS A 133 -3.00 -6.72 5.46
CA LYS A 133 -4.14 -7.62 5.18
C LYS A 133 -5.46 -6.91 5.36
N VAL A 134 -6.37 -7.19 4.44
CA VAL A 134 -7.72 -6.65 4.44
C VAL A 134 -8.72 -7.73 4.09
N LYS A 135 -9.88 -7.68 4.74
CA LYS A 135 -11.03 -8.52 4.43
C LYS A 135 -12.03 -7.69 3.64
N ILE A 136 -12.33 -8.13 2.43
CA ILE A 136 -13.33 -7.51 1.56
C ILE A 136 -14.57 -8.38 1.56
N ILE A 137 -15.73 -7.78 1.84
CA ILE A 137 -17.04 -8.43 1.78
C ILE A 137 -17.89 -7.67 0.78
N LYS A 138 -18.30 -8.33 -0.30
CA LYS A 138 -19.32 -7.82 -1.21
C LYS A 138 -20.69 -7.93 -0.54
N LYS A 139 -21.37 -6.80 -0.41
CA LYS A 139 -22.75 -6.72 0.07
C LYS A 139 -23.70 -6.94 -1.09
N PHE A 140 -24.74 -7.73 -0.84
CA PHE A 140 -25.90 -7.75 -1.71
C PHE A 140 -26.69 -6.46 -1.46
N THR A 141 -26.76 -5.59 -2.47
CA THR A 141 -27.87 -4.64 -2.57
C THR A 141 -29.12 -5.48 -2.75
N GLY A 142 -29.88 -5.67 -1.66
CA GLY A 142 -31.20 -6.25 -1.75
C GLY A 142 -32.01 -5.46 -2.76
N LEU A 143 -32.69 -6.16 -3.68
CA LEU A 143 -33.67 -5.56 -4.57
C LEU A 143 -34.54 -4.60 -3.76
N GLU A 144 -34.55 -3.31 -4.12
CA GLU A 144 -35.64 -2.44 -3.75
C GLU A 144 -36.90 -3.06 -4.36
N LYS A 145 -37.73 -3.67 -3.53
CA LYS A 145 -39.10 -3.97 -3.88
C LYS A 145 -39.79 -2.64 -4.17
N LYS A 146 -40.13 -2.39 -5.43
CA LYS A 146 -41.37 -1.71 -5.82
C LYS A 146 -41.78 -2.08 -7.24
#